data_AF-A0A7X5RF14-F1
#
_entry.id   AF-A0A7X5RF14-F1
#
_cell.length_a   1.000
_cell.length_b   1.000
_cell.length_c   1.000
_cell.angle_alpha   90.00
_cell.angle_beta   90.00
_cell.angle_gamma   90.00
#
_symmetry.space_group_name_H-M   'P 1'
#
loop_
_entity.id
_entity.type
_entity.pdbx_description
1 polymer ?
#
loop_
_entity_poly.entity_id
_entity_poly.type
_entity_poly.pdbx_seq_one_letter_code
_entity_poly.pdbx_strand_id
1 'polypeptide(L)'
;MISGIGLVPPKMIYSNYWMGKNVSKVDACRSPMTDIAEHNILTVCNSDNITQDVFSEMEIYYKYLTSGIIYSLHDLSTVVHSDSDFDSDMVCTFDSNVFIDNAWDVMPTTYDKGVDNMKPQKYDVEVAVRSDKQGFGNKVGVYSNYSTSLFAMIPMFSDGEKHTDPKYPEYDCTEKQLELYKTGKKNRFIIGEEIDSTKTGQKPEISSDFNFSKPDKDEARYYNQSEIEEYARKFVEQNELVPKYMPYFFIYVRDNYKEKYTKYKTRMNEACKWYTYESIDNFVSGVLHGIRELKTKDEETFWEYFVSHCPLLLTECLMNKICWKLEIFEKEMDAIIKENWKDNDRYILMGYAKEIEITKSQEKFIREQYENYINGVKEIFNKKNRPNTNGGNKELYQIGKRDALLFEIRTELIKELKVGFPDLFNMLVKALKKYGKSKYDSINSFIWNVMGDDILDVIPLSDKRLKMDDTISADEIQGIEILGKNVVFTWEDRDIGEIQ
;
A
#
# COMPACT_ATOMS: atom_id res chain seq x y z
N MET A 1 -38.89 -24.75 -18.19
CA MET A 1 -37.75 -24.92 -17.27
C MET A 1 -37.34 -23.53 -16.86
N ILE A 2 -37.77 -23.08 -15.68
CA ILE A 2 -37.18 -21.88 -15.09
C ILE A 2 -35.97 -22.42 -14.33
N SER A 3 -34.78 -22.04 -14.77
CA SER A 3 -33.52 -22.32 -14.10
C SER A 3 -33.12 -21.07 -13.35
N GLY A 4 -32.38 -21.19 -12.23
CA GLY A 4 -31.77 -20.05 -11.55
C GLY A 4 -30.68 -19.34 -12.37
N ILE A 5 -30.64 -19.52 -13.69
CA ILE A 5 -29.62 -18.98 -14.60
C ILE A 5 -30.21 -17.74 -15.27
N GLY A 6 -29.47 -16.63 -15.22
CA GLY A 6 -29.85 -15.40 -15.93
C GLY A 6 -30.94 -14.58 -15.25
N LEU A 7 -31.26 -14.86 -13.97
CA LEU A 7 -32.21 -14.08 -13.18
C LEU A 7 -31.67 -12.68 -12.84
N VAL A 8 -30.36 -12.55 -12.62
CA VAL A 8 -29.71 -11.28 -12.24
C VAL A 8 -29.65 -10.33 -13.46
N PRO A 9 -30.31 -9.16 -13.42
CA PRO A 9 -30.31 -8.19 -14.54
C PRO A 9 -28.92 -7.58 -14.80
N PRO A 10 -28.70 -6.91 -15.95
CA PRO A 10 -27.43 -6.24 -16.24
C PRO A 10 -27.12 -5.11 -15.24
N LYS A 11 -25.84 -4.90 -14.93
CA LYS A 11 -25.33 -3.94 -13.93
C LYS A 11 -25.85 -4.17 -12.52
N MET A 12 -26.26 -5.40 -12.22
CA MET A 12 -26.74 -5.82 -10.90
C MET A 12 -26.00 -7.07 -10.42
N ILE A 13 -25.99 -7.24 -9.10
CA ILE A 13 -25.52 -8.45 -8.43
C ILE A 13 -26.59 -8.95 -7.46
N TYR A 14 -26.67 -10.27 -7.30
CA TYR A 14 -27.32 -10.86 -6.13
C TYR A 14 -26.26 -11.12 -5.06
N SER A 15 -26.48 -10.65 -3.82
CA SER A 15 -25.61 -10.93 -2.68
C SER A 15 -26.41 -10.94 -1.40
N ASN A 16 -26.56 -12.12 -0.79
CA ASN A 16 -27.28 -12.24 0.48
C ASN A 16 -26.60 -11.45 1.60
N TYR A 17 -25.27 -11.38 1.57
CA TYR A 17 -24.48 -10.59 2.51
C TYR A 17 -24.82 -9.09 2.43
N TRP A 18 -24.77 -8.50 1.24
CA TRP A 18 -25.04 -7.06 1.07
C TRP A 18 -26.51 -6.70 1.30
N MET A 19 -27.44 -7.56 0.87
CA MET A 19 -28.86 -7.42 1.21
C MET A 19 -29.09 -7.41 2.72
N GLY A 20 -28.46 -8.34 3.46
CA GLY A 20 -28.55 -8.39 4.92
C GLY A 20 -27.96 -7.16 5.62
N LYS A 21 -27.09 -6.40 4.94
CA LYS A 21 -26.56 -5.11 5.40
C LYS A 21 -27.35 -3.90 4.91
N ASN A 22 -28.45 -4.10 4.17
CA ASN A 22 -29.25 -3.05 3.52
C ASN A 22 -28.42 -2.14 2.58
N VAL A 23 -27.42 -2.70 1.92
CA VAL A 23 -26.58 -1.98 0.95
C VAL A 23 -27.21 -2.06 -0.43
N SER A 24 -27.39 -0.91 -1.08
CA SER A 24 -28.03 -0.83 -2.40
C SER A 24 -27.06 -0.85 -3.58
N LYS A 25 -25.82 -0.40 -3.37
CA LYS A 25 -24.80 -0.28 -4.42
C LYS A 25 -23.43 -0.61 -3.86
N VAL A 26 -22.58 -1.18 -4.69
CA VAL A 26 -21.18 -1.46 -4.36
C VAL A 26 -20.28 -1.10 -5.53
N ASP A 27 -19.05 -0.71 -5.23
CA ASP A 27 -17.96 -0.74 -6.21
C ASP A 27 -17.28 -2.11 -6.15
N ALA A 28 -17.26 -2.82 -7.27
CA ALA A 28 -16.67 -4.14 -7.40
C ALA A 28 -15.37 -4.06 -8.19
N CYS A 29 -14.28 -4.59 -7.64
CA CYS A 29 -12.94 -4.52 -8.22
C CYS A 29 -12.20 -5.85 -8.15
N ARG A 30 -11.38 -6.16 -9.15
CA ARG A 30 -10.49 -7.34 -9.16
C ARG A 30 -9.03 -6.92 -9.29
N SER A 31 -8.16 -7.60 -8.56
CA SER A 31 -6.72 -7.39 -8.68
C SER A 31 -6.11 -8.18 -9.86
N PRO A 32 -5.08 -7.63 -10.54
CA PRO A 32 -4.55 -6.28 -10.37
C PRO A 32 -5.39 -5.23 -11.10
N MET A 33 -5.65 -4.09 -10.46
CA MET A 33 -6.26 -2.93 -11.12
C MET A 33 -5.19 -2.05 -11.76
N THR A 34 -5.40 -1.71 -13.02
CA THR A 34 -4.41 -1.11 -13.92
C THR A 34 -5.00 -0.05 -14.86
N ASP A 35 -6.33 0.00 -15.01
CA ASP A 35 -7.10 0.97 -15.80
C ASP A 35 -8.24 1.57 -14.93
N ILE A 36 -8.60 2.83 -15.18
CA ILE A 36 -9.70 3.51 -14.46
C ILE A 36 -11.06 2.85 -14.70
N ALA A 37 -11.20 2.14 -15.82
CA ALA A 37 -12.43 1.47 -16.21
C ALA A 37 -12.78 0.28 -15.31
N GLU A 38 -11.84 -0.18 -14.46
CA GLU A 38 -11.94 -1.45 -13.72
C GLU A 38 -12.67 -1.32 -12.37
N HIS A 39 -13.23 -0.13 -12.10
CA HIS A 39 -14.24 0.10 -11.05
C HIS A 39 -15.62 -0.24 -11.60
N ASN A 40 -16.23 -1.32 -11.10
CA ASN A 40 -17.54 -1.78 -11.58
C ASN A 40 -18.63 -1.44 -10.57
N ILE A 41 -19.39 -0.38 -10.84
CA ILE A 41 -20.49 0.03 -9.97
C ILE A 41 -21.71 -0.86 -10.23
N LEU A 42 -22.06 -1.68 -9.24
CA LEU A 42 -23.11 -2.68 -9.33
C LEU A 42 -24.22 -2.41 -8.31
N THR A 43 -25.47 -2.51 -8.75
CA THR A 43 -26.63 -2.39 -7.87
C THR A 43 -26.95 -3.75 -7.25
N VAL A 44 -27.20 -3.77 -5.94
CA VAL A 44 -27.58 -4.99 -5.22
C VAL A 44 -29.07 -5.25 -5.47
N CYS A 45 -29.40 -6.45 -5.97
CA CYS A 45 -30.77 -6.89 -6.17
C CYS A 45 -31.54 -6.87 -4.84
N ASN A 46 -32.77 -6.39 -4.85
CA ASN A 46 -33.70 -6.45 -3.72
C ASN A 46 -35.17 -6.43 -4.20
N SER A 47 -36.12 -6.57 -3.29
CA SER A 47 -37.55 -6.56 -3.60
C SER A 47 -38.07 -5.26 -4.23
N ASP A 48 -37.34 -4.16 -4.08
CA ASP A 48 -37.76 -2.84 -4.58
C ASP A 48 -37.30 -2.59 -6.02
N ASN A 49 -36.17 -3.21 -6.42
CA ASN A 49 -35.56 -3.03 -7.74
C ASN A 49 -35.65 -4.25 -8.66
N ILE A 50 -36.14 -5.39 -8.16
CA ILE A 50 -36.46 -6.60 -8.93
C ILE A 50 -37.97 -6.88 -8.85
N THR A 51 -38.57 -7.37 -9.93
CA THR A 51 -39.98 -7.78 -9.91
C THR A 51 -40.20 -8.95 -8.94
N GLN A 52 -41.32 -8.96 -8.22
CA GLN A 52 -41.58 -9.93 -7.16
C GLN A 52 -41.47 -11.39 -7.61
N ASP A 53 -41.90 -11.69 -8.84
CA ASP A 53 -41.81 -13.02 -9.43
C ASP A 53 -40.36 -13.47 -9.64
N VAL A 54 -39.51 -12.60 -10.20
CA VAL A 54 -38.09 -12.88 -10.40
C VAL A 54 -37.35 -12.95 -9.07
N PHE A 55 -37.63 -12.03 -8.14
CA PHE A 55 -36.97 -12.01 -6.84
C PHE A 55 -37.28 -13.27 -6.03
N SER A 56 -38.53 -13.75 -6.04
CA SER A 56 -38.89 -15.01 -5.39
C SER A 56 -38.17 -16.22 -6.01
N GLU A 57 -37.96 -16.24 -7.32
CA GLU A 57 -37.13 -17.29 -7.97
C GLU A 57 -35.66 -17.18 -7.52
N MET A 58 -35.10 -15.96 -7.43
CA MET A 58 -33.75 -15.75 -6.90
C MET A 58 -33.64 -16.29 -5.47
N GLU A 59 -34.58 -15.97 -4.59
CA GLU A 59 -34.60 -16.48 -3.21
C GLU A 59 -34.68 -18.01 -3.17
N ILE A 60 -35.46 -18.63 -4.03
CA ILE A 60 -35.57 -20.10 -4.09
C ILE A 60 -34.24 -20.75 -4.48
N TYR A 61 -33.59 -20.24 -5.52
CA TYR A 61 -32.37 -20.84 -6.09
C TYR A 61 -31.09 -20.44 -5.36
N TYR A 62 -31.01 -19.21 -4.86
CA TYR A 62 -29.79 -18.63 -4.30
C TYR A 62 -29.75 -18.62 -2.76
N LYS A 63 -30.81 -19.06 -2.05
CA LYS A 63 -30.86 -19.09 -0.56
C LYS A 63 -29.68 -19.75 0.15
N TYR A 64 -28.99 -20.70 -0.49
CA TYR A 64 -27.85 -21.39 0.12
C TYR A 64 -26.55 -20.59 -0.01
N LEU A 65 -26.54 -19.52 -0.80
CA LEU A 65 -25.41 -18.62 -0.96
C LEU A 65 -25.52 -17.51 0.08
N THR A 66 -24.93 -17.75 1.26
CA THR A 66 -24.95 -16.82 2.40
C THR A 66 -23.94 -15.68 2.26
N SER A 67 -22.93 -15.83 1.41
CA SER A 67 -21.90 -14.83 1.13
C SER A 67 -21.50 -14.85 -0.35
N GLY A 68 -20.67 -13.88 -0.75
CA GLY A 68 -20.25 -13.70 -2.14
C GLY A 68 -21.27 -12.95 -2.99
N ILE A 69 -21.08 -13.00 -4.31
CA ILE A 69 -21.90 -12.30 -5.30
C ILE A 69 -22.22 -13.24 -6.45
N ILE A 70 -23.38 -13.04 -7.08
CA ILE A 70 -23.74 -13.67 -8.36
C ILE A 70 -23.80 -12.56 -9.40
N TYR A 71 -22.98 -12.69 -10.45
CA TYR A 71 -22.99 -11.77 -11.57
C TYR A 71 -24.22 -11.93 -12.46
N SER A 72 -24.57 -10.82 -13.11
CA SER A 72 -25.36 -10.88 -14.33
C SER A 72 -24.66 -11.69 -15.42
N LEU A 73 -25.43 -12.41 -16.21
CA LEU A 73 -24.97 -12.99 -17.48
C LEU A 73 -25.20 -12.03 -18.67
N HIS A 74 -25.80 -10.87 -18.42
CA HIS A 74 -26.27 -9.93 -19.43
C HIS A 74 -25.41 -8.66 -19.52
N ASP A 75 -24.25 -8.63 -18.85
CA ASP A 75 -23.36 -7.47 -18.83
C ASP A 75 -21.88 -7.83 -19.01
N LEU A 76 -21.02 -6.80 -18.93
CA LEU A 76 -19.59 -6.88 -19.17
C LEU A 76 -18.77 -6.95 -17.87
N SER A 77 -19.37 -7.35 -16.74
CA SER A 77 -18.68 -7.32 -15.44
C SER A 77 -17.36 -8.06 -15.45
N THR A 78 -17.29 -9.22 -16.10
CA THR A 78 -16.05 -9.99 -16.23
C THR A 78 -14.97 -9.27 -17.05
N VAL A 79 -15.37 -8.54 -18.09
CA VAL A 79 -14.46 -7.74 -18.91
C VAL A 79 -13.92 -6.55 -18.11
N VAL A 80 -14.81 -5.87 -17.38
CA VAL A 80 -14.46 -4.76 -16.47
C VAL A 80 -13.47 -5.22 -15.41
N HIS A 81 -13.64 -6.44 -14.89
CA HIS A 81 -12.72 -7.06 -13.94
C HIS A 81 -11.51 -7.69 -14.63
N SER A 82 -10.90 -6.97 -15.57
CA SER A 82 -9.68 -7.38 -16.27
C SER A 82 -9.79 -8.74 -16.97
N ASP A 83 -10.87 -8.95 -17.73
CA ASP A 83 -11.21 -10.22 -18.39
C ASP A 83 -11.20 -11.44 -17.46
N SER A 84 -11.75 -11.28 -16.26
CA SER A 84 -11.90 -12.34 -15.27
C SER A 84 -12.75 -13.49 -15.79
N ASP A 85 -12.62 -14.65 -15.15
CA ASP A 85 -13.52 -15.77 -15.37
C ASP A 85 -14.02 -16.34 -14.04
N PHE A 86 -14.46 -17.60 -14.04
CA PHE A 86 -15.07 -18.26 -12.88
C PHE A 86 -14.22 -19.44 -12.39
N ASP A 87 -12.90 -19.43 -12.65
CA ASP A 87 -11.96 -20.48 -12.26
C ASP A 87 -11.38 -20.35 -10.84
N SER A 88 -12.02 -19.50 -10.00
CA SER A 88 -11.68 -19.09 -8.62
C SER A 88 -11.23 -17.63 -8.48
N ASP A 89 -11.40 -16.81 -9.52
CA ASP A 89 -11.26 -15.36 -9.44
C ASP A 89 -12.12 -14.77 -8.30
N MET A 90 -11.53 -13.84 -7.54
CA MET A 90 -12.16 -13.18 -6.42
C MET A 90 -12.31 -11.69 -6.69
N VAL A 91 -13.50 -11.16 -6.44
CA VAL A 91 -13.80 -9.74 -6.56
C VAL A 91 -14.02 -9.13 -5.18
N CYS A 92 -13.35 -8.02 -4.94
CA CYS A 92 -13.57 -7.21 -3.75
C CYS A 92 -14.76 -6.28 -4.02
N THR A 93 -15.69 -6.18 -3.07
CA THR A 93 -16.84 -5.27 -3.17
C THR A 93 -16.79 -4.28 -2.01
N PHE A 94 -16.99 -3.00 -2.32
CA PHE A 94 -16.90 -1.91 -1.37
C PHE A 94 -18.22 -1.14 -1.31
N ASP A 95 -18.80 -1.05 -0.11
CA ASP A 95 -19.85 -0.07 0.21
C ASP A 95 -19.18 1.24 0.64
N SER A 96 -18.77 2.05 -0.34
CA SER A 96 -18.08 3.32 -0.11
C SER A 96 -18.51 4.34 -1.14
N ASN A 97 -19.23 5.37 -0.69
CA ASN A 97 -19.63 6.49 -1.54
C ASN A 97 -18.42 7.17 -2.19
N VAL A 98 -17.27 7.20 -1.51
CA VAL A 98 -16.04 7.79 -2.08
C VAL A 98 -15.62 7.04 -3.35
N PHE A 99 -15.68 5.72 -3.37
CA PHE A 99 -15.36 4.95 -4.57
C PHE A 99 -16.48 5.00 -5.61
N ILE A 100 -17.73 4.85 -5.17
CA ILE A 100 -18.91 4.83 -6.06
C ILE A 100 -19.07 6.16 -6.81
N ASP A 101 -18.95 7.29 -6.11
CA ASP A 101 -19.19 8.62 -6.70
C ASP A 101 -18.02 9.13 -7.56
N ASN A 102 -16.83 8.53 -7.42
CA ASN A 102 -15.63 8.92 -8.17
C ASN A 102 -15.22 7.89 -9.24
N ALA A 103 -15.98 6.81 -9.41
CA ALA A 103 -15.75 5.84 -10.48
C ALA A 103 -16.07 6.45 -11.85
N TRP A 104 -15.22 6.15 -12.83
CA TRP A 104 -15.36 6.66 -14.19
C TRP A 104 -16.19 5.68 -15.03
N ASP A 105 -17.28 6.16 -15.64
CA ASP A 105 -18.07 5.37 -16.60
C ASP A 105 -17.40 5.43 -17.99
N VAL A 106 -16.35 4.65 -18.16
CA VAL A 106 -15.57 4.55 -19.40
C VAL A 106 -15.47 3.12 -19.88
N MET A 107 -15.19 2.95 -21.17
CA MET A 107 -15.14 1.60 -21.76
C MET A 107 -13.97 0.77 -21.19
N PRO A 108 -14.24 -0.48 -20.75
CA PRO A 108 -13.19 -1.37 -20.27
C PRO A 108 -12.29 -1.83 -21.42
N THR A 109 -11.04 -2.13 -21.10
CA THR A 109 -10.08 -2.66 -22.07
C THR A 109 -10.27 -4.18 -22.20
N THR A 110 -10.32 -4.71 -23.42
CA THR A 110 -10.28 -6.15 -23.73
C THR A 110 -9.56 -6.37 -25.06
N TYR A 111 -9.24 -7.63 -25.40
CA TYR A 111 -8.52 -7.98 -26.61
C TYR A 111 -8.84 -9.39 -27.08
N ASP A 112 -8.52 -9.68 -28.33
CA ASP A 112 -8.61 -11.03 -28.89
C ASP A 112 -7.53 -11.92 -28.27
N LYS A 113 -7.95 -12.90 -27.46
CA LYS A 113 -7.06 -13.82 -26.74
C LYS A 113 -6.43 -14.88 -27.66
N GLY A 114 -6.75 -14.90 -28.95
CA GLY A 114 -6.17 -15.83 -29.92
C GLY A 114 -6.47 -17.31 -29.63
N VAL A 115 -7.48 -17.59 -28.81
CA VAL A 115 -7.91 -18.94 -28.41
C VAL A 115 -8.30 -19.80 -29.60
N ASP A 116 -8.76 -19.19 -30.69
CA ASP A 116 -9.09 -19.88 -31.94
C ASP A 116 -7.86 -20.54 -32.61
N ASN A 117 -6.66 -20.04 -32.32
CA ASN A 117 -5.41 -20.60 -32.82
C ASN A 117 -4.82 -21.67 -31.88
N MET A 118 -5.43 -21.90 -30.72
CA MET A 118 -4.97 -22.90 -29.75
C MET A 118 -5.56 -24.26 -30.06
N LYS A 119 -4.72 -25.30 -29.95
CA LYS A 119 -5.21 -26.68 -29.97
C LYS A 119 -5.87 -26.99 -28.62
N PRO A 120 -7.15 -27.41 -28.58
CA PRO A 120 -7.79 -27.80 -27.34
C PRO A 120 -6.96 -28.87 -26.63
N GLN A 121 -6.58 -28.59 -25.39
CA GLN A 121 -5.80 -29.51 -24.57
C GLN A 121 -6.60 -29.87 -23.32
N LYS A 122 -6.57 -31.15 -22.94
CA LYS A 122 -7.13 -31.57 -21.65
C LYS A 122 -6.27 -30.96 -20.55
N TYR A 123 -6.89 -30.17 -19.68
CA TYR A 123 -6.21 -29.60 -18.53
C TYR A 123 -6.07 -30.70 -17.46
N ASP A 124 -4.85 -31.22 -17.31
CA ASP A 124 -4.49 -32.20 -16.29
C ASP A 124 -3.40 -31.65 -15.37
N VAL A 125 -3.01 -32.42 -14.36
CA VAL A 125 -2.03 -32.00 -13.34
C VAL A 125 -0.66 -31.69 -13.99
N GLU A 126 -0.27 -32.39 -15.04
CA GLU A 126 1.01 -32.12 -15.71
C GLU A 126 1.01 -30.79 -16.46
N VAL A 127 -0.13 -30.46 -17.10
CA VAL A 127 -0.34 -29.16 -17.75
C VAL A 127 -0.36 -28.05 -16.72
N ALA A 128 -1.10 -28.21 -15.62
CA ALA A 128 -1.15 -27.25 -14.53
C ALA A 128 0.25 -26.97 -13.95
N VAL A 129 1.01 -28.02 -13.61
CA VAL A 129 2.38 -27.89 -13.09
C VAL A 129 3.31 -27.21 -14.09
N ARG A 130 3.11 -27.43 -15.40
CA ARG A 130 3.91 -26.76 -16.44
C ARG A 130 3.58 -25.28 -16.54
N SER A 131 2.30 -24.92 -16.56
CA SER A 131 1.83 -23.54 -16.59
C SER A 131 2.30 -22.76 -15.35
N ASP A 132 2.21 -23.37 -14.16
CA ASP A 132 2.72 -22.77 -12.93
C ASP A 132 4.23 -22.51 -13.01
N LYS A 133 5.00 -23.51 -13.48
CA LYS A 133 6.44 -23.35 -13.69
C LYS A 133 6.77 -22.24 -14.67
N GLN A 134 5.95 -22.09 -15.70
CA GLN A 134 6.10 -21.06 -16.72
C GLN A 134 5.72 -19.66 -16.21
N GLY A 135 4.86 -19.59 -15.19
CA GLY A 135 4.53 -18.35 -14.49
C GLY A 135 5.65 -17.78 -13.63
N PHE A 136 6.64 -18.58 -13.24
CA PHE A 136 7.76 -18.07 -12.42
C PHE A 136 8.57 -17.00 -13.16
N GLY A 137 8.75 -15.85 -12.49
CA GLY A 137 9.51 -14.73 -13.04
C GLY A 137 8.74 -13.91 -14.09
N ASN A 138 7.41 -14.01 -14.12
CA ASN A 138 6.58 -13.14 -14.94
C ASN A 138 6.78 -11.66 -14.58
N LYS A 139 6.47 -10.78 -15.54
CA LYS A 139 6.67 -9.34 -15.43
C LYS A 139 5.38 -8.59 -15.10
N VAL A 140 4.31 -9.28 -14.71
CA VAL A 140 3.01 -8.68 -14.34
C VAL A 140 3.20 -7.55 -13.33
N GLY A 141 3.97 -7.81 -12.27
CA GLY A 141 4.26 -6.80 -11.24
C GLY A 141 5.17 -5.66 -11.71
N VAL A 142 5.92 -5.82 -12.82
CA VAL A 142 6.68 -4.73 -13.44
C VAL A 142 5.75 -3.86 -14.27
N TYR A 143 4.88 -4.46 -15.07
CA TYR A 143 3.92 -3.76 -15.91
C TYR A 143 2.84 -3.03 -15.08
N SER A 144 2.35 -3.61 -13.98
CA SER A 144 1.41 -2.92 -13.09
C SER A 144 2.00 -1.64 -12.44
N ASN A 145 3.31 -1.61 -12.22
CA ASN A 145 3.99 -0.40 -11.73
C ASN A 145 3.99 0.73 -12.78
N TYR A 146 3.91 0.41 -14.09
CA TYR A 146 3.73 1.43 -15.11
C TYR A 146 2.38 2.12 -14.96
N SER A 147 1.28 1.38 -14.74
CA SER A 147 -0.03 1.99 -14.45
C SER A 147 0.04 2.90 -13.23
N THR A 148 0.70 2.46 -12.16
CA THR A 148 0.89 3.28 -10.96
C THR A 148 1.63 4.59 -11.26
N SER A 149 2.64 4.55 -12.13
CA SER A 149 3.41 5.72 -12.54
C SER A 149 2.62 6.63 -13.48
N LEU A 150 1.86 6.06 -14.43
CA LEU A 150 0.96 6.80 -15.32
C LEU A 150 -0.08 7.59 -14.52
N PHE A 151 -0.74 6.94 -13.55
CA PHE A 151 -1.67 7.62 -12.64
C PHE A 151 -1.00 8.72 -11.82
N ALA A 152 0.23 8.49 -11.38
CA ALA A 152 1.00 9.50 -10.70
C ALA A 152 1.37 10.70 -11.59
N MET A 153 1.48 10.52 -12.90
CA MET A 153 1.81 11.59 -13.85
C MET A 153 0.61 12.45 -14.25
N ILE A 154 -0.63 11.97 -14.12
CA ILE A 154 -1.85 12.70 -14.52
C ILE A 154 -1.91 14.15 -14.00
N PRO A 155 -1.59 14.45 -12.72
CA PRO A 155 -1.62 15.82 -12.20
C PRO A 155 -0.60 16.76 -12.84
N MET A 156 0.46 16.25 -13.48
CA MET A 156 1.46 17.09 -14.16
C MET A 156 0.88 17.83 -15.39
N PHE A 157 -0.29 17.38 -15.86
CA PHE A 157 -0.91 17.86 -17.09
C PHE A 157 -2.32 18.41 -16.87
N SER A 158 -2.65 18.86 -15.66
CA SER A 158 -3.97 19.42 -15.32
C SER A 158 -4.27 20.75 -15.99
N ASP A 159 -3.24 21.54 -16.29
CA ASP A 159 -3.38 22.93 -16.73
C ASP A 159 -3.43 23.07 -18.27
N GLY A 160 -3.49 21.95 -18.98
CA GLY A 160 -3.56 21.90 -20.43
C GLY A 160 -4.95 22.18 -21.01
N GLU A 161 -5.03 22.26 -22.34
CA GLU A 161 -6.31 22.35 -23.04
C GLU A 161 -7.10 21.04 -22.92
N LYS A 162 -8.42 21.15 -22.78
CA LYS A 162 -9.32 19.99 -22.82
C LYS A 162 -9.18 19.28 -24.16
N HIS A 163 -9.16 17.96 -24.13
CA HIS A 163 -9.11 17.20 -25.36
C HIS A 163 -10.43 17.34 -26.14
N THR A 164 -10.39 17.08 -27.45
CA THR A 164 -11.56 17.16 -28.33
C THR A 164 -11.74 15.87 -29.15
N ASP A 165 -11.11 14.76 -28.73
CA ASP A 165 -11.14 13.50 -29.45
C ASP A 165 -12.55 12.87 -29.37
N PRO A 166 -13.31 12.81 -30.47
CA PRO A 166 -14.68 12.31 -30.46
C PRO A 166 -14.79 10.80 -30.19
N LYS A 167 -13.66 10.08 -30.14
CA LYS A 167 -13.63 8.66 -29.76
C LYS A 167 -13.62 8.44 -28.25
N TYR A 168 -13.30 9.47 -27.46
CA TYR A 168 -13.21 9.41 -26.01
C TYR A 168 -14.02 10.52 -25.33
N PRO A 169 -15.27 10.79 -25.75
CA PRO A 169 -16.09 11.88 -25.21
C PRO A 169 -16.37 11.75 -23.71
N GLU A 170 -16.28 10.55 -23.17
CA GLU A 170 -16.48 10.23 -21.74
C GLU A 170 -15.32 10.67 -20.84
N TYR A 171 -14.16 11.00 -21.43
CA TYR A 171 -12.99 11.40 -20.66
C TYR A 171 -13.01 12.91 -20.37
N ASP A 172 -13.25 13.32 -19.12
CA ASP A 172 -13.17 14.74 -18.76
C ASP A 172 -11.75 15.16 -18.34
N CYS A 173 -10.85 15.32 -19.32
CA CYS A 173 -9.43 15.58 -19.06
C CYS A 173 -8.75 16.46 -20.14
N THR A 174 -7.48 16.80 -19.92
CA THR A 174 -6.67 17.53 -20.92
C THR A 174 -6.15 16.59 -22.01
N GLU A 175 -5.66 17.14 -23.12
CA GLU A 175 -5.10 16.34 -24.22
C GLU A 175 -3.97 15.40 -23.76
N LYS A 176 -3.00 15.91 -22.99
CA LYS A 176 -1.90 15.08 -22.46
C LYS A 176 -2.36 14.05 -21.43
N GLN A 177 -3.38 14.38 -20.61
CA GLN A 177 -3.97 13.40 -19.69
C GLN A 177 -4.68 12.27 -20.46
N LEU A 178 -5.38 12.58 -21.55
CA LEU A 178 -5.99 11.57 -22.40
C LEU A 178 -4.93 10.61 -22.97
N GLU A 179 -3.79 11.11 -23.42
CA GLU A 179 -2.69 10.26 -23.92
C GLU A 179 -2.11 9.35 -22.82
N LEU A 180 -2.04 9.81 -21.56
CA LEU A 180 -1.69 8.94 -20.44
C LEU A 180 -2.74 7.84 -20.22
N TYR A 181 -4.04 8.16 -20.28
CA TYR A 181 -5.10 7.15 -20.14
C TYR A 181 -5.08 6.13 -21.28
N LYS A 182 -4.88 6.57 -22.52
CA LYS A 182 -4.69 5.69 -23.69
C LYS A 182 -3.49 4.77 -23.49
N THR A 183 -2.38 5.29 -22.97
CA THR A 183 -1.20 4.49 -22.61
C THR A 183 -1.50 3.50 -21.48
N GLY A 184 -2.34 3.88 -20.51
CA GLY A 184 -2.87 2.99 -19.49
C GLY A 184 -3.64 1.80 -20.06
N LYS A 185 -4.52 2.04 -21.05
CA LYS A 185 -5.22 0.96 -21.78
C LYS A 185 -4.25 0.01 -22.48
N LYS A 186 -3.21 0.55 -23.14
CA LYS A 186 -2.15 -0.27 -23.74
C LYS A 186 -1.40 -1.09 -22.68
N ASN A 187 -1.12 -0.51 -21.51
CA ASN A 187 -0.47 -1.22 -20.42
C ASN A 187 -1.33 -2.38 -19.88
N ARG A 188 -2.65 -2.15 -19.74
CA ARG A 188 -3.60 -3.20 -19.37
C ARG A 188 -3.52 -4.36 -20.38
N PHE A 189 -3.56 -4.07 -21.67
CA PHE A 189 -3.39 -5.09 -22.72
C PHE A 189 -2.10 -5.92 -22.53
N ILE A 190 -0.95 -5.26 -22.33
CA ILE A 190 0.35 -5.90 -22.07
C ILE A 190 0.30 -6.81 -20.82
N ILE A 191 -0.39 -6.37 -19.77
CA ILE A 191 -0.55 -7.14 -18.54
C ILE A 191 -1.38 -8.40 -18.78
N GLY A 192 -2.47 -8.29 -19.54
CA GLY A 192 -3.28 -9.43 -19.95
C GLY A 192 -2.46 -10.46 -20.73
N GLU A 193 -1.73 -10.02 -21.76
CA GLU A 193 -0.84 -10.89 -22.54
C GLU A 193 0.27 -11.52 -21.68
N GLU A 194 0.85 -10.80 -20.72
CA GLU A 194 1.85 -11.36 -19.81
C GLU A 194 1.25 -12.45 -18.91
N ILE A 195 0.00 -12.31 -18.47
CA ILE A 195 -0.73 -13.34 -17.72
C ILE A 195 -0.99 -14.54 -18.62
N ASP A 196 -1.52 -14.31 -19.82
CA ASP A 196 -1.81 -15.36 -20.79
C ASP A 196 -0.52 -16.08 -21.25
N SER A 197 0.63 -15.40 -21.24
CA SER A 197 1.95 -16.00 -21.55
C SER A 197 2.29 -17.19 -20.66
N THR A 198 1.70 -17.30 -19.47
CA THR A 198 1.88 -18.46 -18.57
C THR A 198 1.18 -19.72 -19.12
N LYS A 199 0.13 -19.53 -19.91
CA LYS A 199 -0.64 -20.57 -20.60
C LYS A 199 -0.10 -20.79 -22.02
N THR A 200 0.25 -19.72 -22.73
CA THR A 200 0.58 -19.74 -24.17
C THR A 200 2.08 -19.86 -24.46
N GLY A 201 2.93 -19.36 -23.56
CA GLY A 201 4.37 -19.16 -23.75
C GLY A 201 4.82 -18.00 -24.62
N GLN A 202 3.89 -17.21 -25.14
CA GLN A 202 4.20 -16.02 -25.93
C GLN A 202 4.22 -14.80 -25.02
N LYS A 203 5.33 -14.06 -25.02
CA LYS A 203 5.49 -12.84 -24.23
C LYS A 203 4.94 -11.62 -24.98
N PRO A 204 4.39 -10.62 -24.28
CA PRO A 204 3.88 -9.41 -24.91
C PRO A 204 5.00 -8.61 -25.58
N GLU A 205 4.64 -7.94 -26.67
CA GLU A 205 5.49 -6.91 -27.29
C GLU A 205 5.28 -5.56 -26.60
N ILE A 206 6.38 -4.91 -26.22
CA ILE A 206 6.33 -3.62 -25.51
C ILE A 206 6.41 -2.46 -26.50
N SER A 207 5.38 -1.61 -26.48
CA SER A 207 5.32 -0.37 -27.27
C SER A 207 6.46 0.59 -26.92
N SER A 208 6.85 1.43 -27.89
CA SER A 208 7.80 2.53 -27.68
C SER A 208 7.35 3.52 -26.61
N ASP A 209 6.05 3.59 -26.31
CA ASP A 209 5.47 4.48 -25.30
C ASP A 209 6.02 4.21 -23.88
N PHE A 210 6.60 3.03 -23.64
CA PHE A 210 7.21 2.65 -22.36
C PHE A 210 8.74 2.76 -22.36
N ASN A 211 9.34 3.11 -23.51
CA ASN A 211 10.78 3.12 -23.68
C ASN A 211 11.35 4.52 -23.42
N PHE A 212 12.06 4.66 -22.30
CA PHE A 212 12.73 5.92 -21.98
C PHE A 212 14.02 6.10 -22.80
N SER A 213 14.05 7.13 -23.62
CA SER A 213 15.19 7.52 -24.45
C SER A 213 16.20 8.35 -23.66
N LYS A 214 17.49 8.15 -23.91
CA LYS A 214 18.57 8.96 -23.31
C LYS A 214 19.41 9.61 -24.40
N PRO A 215 19.88 10.86 -24.16
CA PRO A 215 20.83 11.50 -25.06
C PRO A 215 22.12 10.67 -25.16
N ASP A 216 22.64 10.55 -26.38
CA ASP A 216 23.96 9.96 -26.59
C ASP A 216 25.04 10.95 -26.16
N LYS A 217 25.88 10.52 -25.23
CA LYS A 217 26.96 11.35 -24.69
C LYS A 217 28.07 11.58 -25.70
N ASP A 218 28.23 10.72 -26.69
CA ASP A 218 29.27 10.86 -27.71
C ASP A 218 28.82 11.82 -28.83
N GLU A 219 27.52 11.84 -29.14
CA GLU A 219 26.92 12.79 -30.09
C GLU A 219 26.96 14.23 -29.56
N ALA A 220 26.61 14.42 -28.28
CA ALA A 220 26.58 15.74 -27.64
C ALA A 220 27.96 16.39 -27.45
N ARG A 221 29.08 15.67 -27.65
CA ARG A 221 30.44 16.22 -27.48
C ARG A 221 30.83 17.25 -28.54
N TYR A 222 30.16 17.21 -29.70
CA TYR A 222 30.46 18.10 -30.83
C TYR A 222 29.54 19.31 -30.89
N TYR A 223 28.62 19.44 -29.95
CA TYR A 223 27.60 20.47 -29.92
C TYR A 223 28.08 21.70 -29.14
N ASN A 224 27.68 22.88 -29.61
CA ASN A 224 27.75 24.09 -28.81
C ASN A 224 26.64 24.12 -27.75
N GLN A 225 26.70 25.08 -26.82
CA GLN A 225 25.75 25.17 -25.71
C GLN A 225 24.27 25.22 -26.15
N SER A 226 23.96 25.96 -27.21
CA SER A 226 22.59 26.07 -27.73
C SER A 226 22.10 24.76 -28.37
N GLU A 227 22.99 24.04 -29.05
CA GLU A 227 22.70 22.72 -29.64
C GLU A 227 22.51 21.65 -28.56
N ILE A 228 23.28 21.70 -27.46
CA ILE A 228 23.10 20.83 -26.29
C ILE A 228 21.72 21.06 -25.66
N GLU A 229 21.30 22.32 -25.50
CA GLU A 229 20.00 22.67 -24.94
C GLU A 229 18.84 22.24 -25.85
N GLU A 230 18.95 22.42 -27.16
CA GLU A 230 17.96 21.91 -28.11
C GLU A 230 17.89 20.38 -28.11
N TYR A 231 19.04 19.72 -28.11
CA TYR A 231 19.13 18.26 -28.05
C TYR A 231 18.50 17.74 -26.76
N ALA A 232 18.80 18.34 -25.61
CA ALA A 232 18.19 17.98 -24.33
C ALA A 232 16.67 18.18 -24.32
N ARG A 233 16.17 19.30 -24.87
CA ARG A 233 14.73 19.58 -24.98
C ARG A 233 13.98 18.50 -25.76
N LYS A 234 14.53 18.03 -26.88
CA LYS A 234 13.93 16.93 -27.67
C LYS A 234 13.72 15.67 -26.83
N PHE A 235 14.68 15.29 -25.99
CA PHE A 235 14.51 14.13 -25.11
C PHE A 235 13.54 14.38 -23.96
N VAL A 236 13.43 15.61 -23.47
CA VAL A 236 12.41 15.95 -22.46
C VAL A 236 11.02 15.79 -23.06
N GLU A 237 10.78 16.36 -24.25
CA GLU A 237 9.51 16.26 -24.96
C GLU A 237 9.17 14.81 -25.32
N GLN A 238 10.13 14.04 -25.85
CA GLN A 238 9.90 12.63 -26.20
C GLN A 238 9.60 11.74 -24.98
N ASN A 239 10.17 12.04 -23.82
CA ASN A 239 10.00 11.23 -22.62
C ASN A 239 8.92 11.77 -21.67
N GLU A 240 8.26 12.87 -22.00
CA GLU A 240 7.35 13.58 -21.11
C GLU A 240 6.21 12.68 -20.60
N LEU A 241 5.72 11.77 -21.44
CA LEU A 241 4.63 10.84 -21.13
C LEU A 241 5.11 9.43 -20.76
N VAL A 242 6.43 9.19 -20.69
CA VAL A 242 6.99 7.85 -20.44
C VAL A 242 7.02 7.53 -18.94
N PRO A 243 6.36 6.45 -18.46
CA PRO A 243 6.24 6.12 -17.04
C PRO A 243 7.51 5.48 -16.46
N LYS A 244 8.58 6.27 -16.33
CA LYS A 244 9.88 5.80 -15.84
C LYS A 244 10.04 5.81 -14.33
N TYR A 245 9.51 6.84 -13.66
CA TYR A 245 9.76 7.09 -12.24
C TYR A 245 8.55 6.65 -11.42
N MET A 246 8.81 6.03 -10.26
CA MET A 246 7.74 5.66 -9.33
C MET A 246 7.27 6.89 -8.53
N PRO A 247 5.99 6.94 -8.12
CA PRO A 247 5.50 7.97 -7.22
C PRO A 247 6.19 7.97 -5.86
N TYR A 248 6.20 9.14 -5.22
CA TYR A 248 6.80 9.38 -3.91
C TYR A 248 6.42 8.32 -2.87
N PHE A 249 5.16 7.90 -2.79
CA PHE A 249 4.71 6.93 -1.80
C PHE A 249 5.46 5.58 -1.83
N PHE A 250 6.17 5.26 -2.92
CA PHE A 250 7.01 4.05 -3.00
C PHE A 250 8.14 4.01 -1.97
N ILE A 251 8.50 5.14 -1.34
CA ILE A 251 9.44 5.13 -0.21
C ILE A 251 8.91 4.33 0.99
N TYR A 252 7.59 4.16 1.11
CA TYR A 252 6.95 3.35 2.15
C TYR A 252 6.70 1.91 1.71
N VAL A 253 6.71 1.64 0.40
CA VAL A 253 6.47 0.31 -0.16
C VAL A 253 7.75 -0.51 -0.26
N ARG A 254 8.89 0.13 -0.64
CA ARG A 254 10.17 -0.58 -0.79
C ARG A 254 11.35 0.27 -0.34
N ASP A 255 12.24 -0.33 0.46
CA ASP A 255 13.42 0.33 1.02
C ASP A 255 14.38 0.89 -0.03
N ASN A 256 14.48 0.24 -1.20
CA ASN A 256 15.36 0.72 -2.27
C ASN A 256 14.97 2.12 -2.79
N TYR A 257 13.67 2.46 -2.82
CA TYR A 257 13.21 3.80 -3.20
C TYR A 257 13.42 4.81 -2.07
N LYS A 258 13.21 4.39 -0.82
CA LYS A 258 13.53 5.20 0.37
C LYS A 258 15.01 5.58 0.40
N GLU A 259 15.91 4.63 0.15
CA GLU A 259 17.34 4.88 0.06
C GLU A 259 17.70 5.83 -1.09
N LYS A 260 17.12 5.63 -2.29
CA LYS A 260 17.35 6.50 -3.45
C LYS A 260 16.93 7.94 -3.15
N TYR A 261 15.75 8.12 -2.57
CA TYR A 261 15.23 9.43 -2.21
C TYR A 261 16.06 10.10 -1.11
N THR A 262 16.45 9.34 -0.08
CA THR A 262 17.31 9.85 1.00
C THR A 262 18.66 10.31 0.46
N LYS A 263 19.33 9.49 -0.37
CA LYS A 263 20.59 9.87 -1.03
C LYS A 263 20.44 11.09 -1.93
N TYR A 264 19.29 11.24 -2.60
CA TYR A 264 18.98 12.41 -3.40
C TYR A 264 18.84 13.68 -2.53
N LYS A 265 18.00 13.65 -1.49
CA LYS A 265 17.86 14.75 -0.53
C LYS A 265 19.18 15.17 0.10
N THR A 266 19.99 14.20 0.56
CA THR A 266 21.30 14.50 1.17
C THR A 266 22.23 15.25 0.20
N ARG A 267 22.25 14.88 -1.09
CA ARG A 267 23.05 15.58 -2.10
C ARG A 267 22.55 16.99 -2.37
N MET A 268 21.24 17.21 -2.31
CA MET A 268 20.62 18.51 -2.55
C MET A 268 20.63 19.43 -1.33
N ASN A 269 21.00 18.94 -0.15
CA ASN A 269 20.91 19.71 1.09
C ASN A 269 21.73 20.99 1.11
N GLU A 270 22.96 20.95 0.60
CA GLU A 270 23.76 22.17 0.54
C GLU A 270 23.15 23.16 -0.44
N ALA A 271 22.80 22.73 -1.66
CA ALA A 271 22.11 23.58 -2.63
C ALA A 271 20.84 24.21 -2.04
N CYS A 272 19.99 23.43 -1.37
CA CYS A 272 18.80 23.92 -0.69
C CYS A 272 19.12 25.09 0.26
N LYS A 273 20.13 24.93 1.12
CA LYS A 273 20.54 25.99 2.06
C LYS A 273 21.01 27.25 1.33
N TRP A 274 21.70 27.13 0.19
CA TRP A 274 22.15 28.27 -0.59
C TRP A 274 20.98 29.07 -1.18
N TYR A 275 19.95 28.39 -1.70
CA TYR A 275 18.81 29.04 -2.35
C TYR A 275 17.72 29.50 -1.36
N THR A 276 17.63 28.84 -0.19
CA THR A 276 16.42 28.91 0.66
C THR A 276 16.73 29.24 2.12
N TYR A 277 18.01 29.18 2.53
CA TYR A 277 18.48 29.32 3.91
C TYR A 277 17.94 28.29 4.91
N GLU A 278 17.30 27.22 4.43
CA GLU A 278 16.72 26.14 5.24
C GLU A 278 17.35 24.77 4.95
N SER A 279 17.17 23.81 5.86
CA SER A 279 17.52 22.42 5.60
C SER A 279 16.58 21.80 4.56
N ILE A 280 17.08 20.84 3.79
CA ILE A 280 16.27 20.15 2.76
C ILE A 280 15.02 19.51 3.35
N ASP A 281 15.13 18.95 4.55
CA ASP A 281 14.01 18.25 5.18
C ASP A 281 12.89 19.23 5.57
N ASN A 282 13.23 20.41 6.09
CA ASN A 282 12.25 21.43 6.43
C ASN A 282 11.62 22.03 5.18
N PHE A 283 12.45 22.44 4.21
CA PHE A 283 11.98 23.05 2.96
C PHE A 283 11.05 22.11 2.19
N VAL A 284 11.52 20.89 1.88
CA VAL A 284 10.79 19.94 1.03
C VAL A 284 9.54 19.44 1.73
N SER A 285 9.61 19.11 3.02
CA SER A 285 8.43 18.70 3.77
C SER A 285 7.42 19.84 3.83
N GLY A 286 7.84 21.08 4.07
CA GLY A 286 6.94 22.23 4.13
C GLY A 286 6.19 22.46 2.82
N VAL A 287 6.88 22.35 1.67
CA VAL A 287 6.28 22.51 0.34
C VAL A 287 5.35 21.34 0.01
N LEU A 288 5.80 20.09 0.17
CA LEU A 288 4.97 18.90 -0.11
C LEU A 288 3.73 18.82 0.78
N HIS A 289 3.83 19.26 2.04
CA HIS A 289 2.73 19.22 3.00
C HIS A 289 1.77 20.40 2.86
N GLY A 290 2.04 21.34 1.95
CA GLY A 290 1.23 22.55 1.76
C GLY A 290 1.28 23.53 2.94
N ILE A 291 2.28 23.40 3.81
CA ILE A 291 2.49 24.26 4.98
C ILE A 291 3.23 25.55 4.57
N ARG A 292 3.97 25.48 3.46
CA ARG A 292 4.83 26.55 2.97
C ARG A 292 4.66 26.73 1.47
N GLU A 293 4.37 27.97 1.07
CA GLU A 293 4.40 28.42 -0.31
C GLU A 293 5.81 28.90 -0.70
N LEU A 294 6.11 28.84 -2.00
CA LEU A 294 7.31 29.41 -2.59
C LEU A 294 7.12 30.93 -2.71
N LYS A 295 8.05 31.71 -2.14
CA LYS A 295 7.93 33.17 -2.05
C LYS A 295 8.96 33.90 -2.91
N THR A 296 10.11 33.29 -3.16
CA THR A 296 11.19 33.91 -3.91
C THR A 296 11.48 33.15 -5.20
N LYS A 297 12.00 33.85 -6.21
CA LYS A 297 12.45 33.23 -7.47
C LYS A 297 13.53 32.18 -7.26
N ASP A 298 14.37 32.35 -6.24
CA ASP A 298 15.42 31.39 -5.89
C ASP A 298 14.81 30.09 -5.33
N GLU A 299 13.76 30.20 -4.51
CA GLU A 299 13.00 29.05 -4.01
C GLU A 299 12.26 28.33 -5.14
N GLU A 300 11.62 29.07 -6.05
CA GLU A 300 10.98 28.53 -7.26
C GLU A 300 11.99 27.78 -8.13
N THR A 301 13.11 28.43 -8.45
CA THR A 301 14.19 27.83 -9.26
C THR A 301 14.74 26.56 -8.62
N PHE A 302 14.98 26.58 -7.30
CA PHE A 302 15.44 25.41 -6.58
C PHE A 302 14.38 24.29 -6.59
N TRP A 303 13.10 24.62 -6.37
CA TRP A 303 12.03 23.63 -6.34
C TRP A 303 11.83 22.96 -7.70
N GLU A 304 11.80 23.73 -8.78
CA GLU A 304 11.72 23.21 -10.14
C GLU A 304 12.89 22.28 -10.45
N TYR A 305 14.11 22.69 -10.08
CA TYR A 305 15.30 21.85 -10.21
C TYR A 305 15.20 20.56 -9.37
N PHE A 306 14.72 20.67 -8.14
CA PHE A 306 14.57 19.54 -7.22
C PHE A 306 13.54 18.52 -7.73
N VAL A 307 12.38 18.98 -8.19
CA VAL A 307 11.32 18.10 -8.71
C VAL A 307 11.76 17.43 -10.02
N SER A 308 12.31 18.19 -10.97
CA SER A 308 12.74 17.66 -12.28
C SER A 308 13.87 16.63 -12.21
N HIS A 309 14.70 16.68 -11.17
CA HIS A 309 15.83 15.76 -10.98
C HIS A 309 15.56 14.70 -9.91
N CYS A 310 14.38 14.70 -9.28
CA CYS A 310 14.01 13.73 -8.27
C CYS A 310 13.93 12.32 -8.88
N PRO A 311 14.45 11.27 -8.21
CA PRO A 311 14.32 9.89 -8.69
C PRO A 311 12.90 9.31 -8.55
N LEU A 312 11.93 10.12 -8.10
CA LEU A 312 10.54 9.78 -7.83
C LEU A 312 9.62 10.90 -8.31
N LEU A 313 8.37 10.57 -8.66
CA LEU A 313 7.35 11.55 -8.97
C LEU A 313 6.80 12.18 -7.69
N LEU A 314 7.12 13.46 -7.47
CA LEU A 314 6.62 14.28 -6.37
C LEU A 314 5.30 14.98 -6.73
N THR A 315 4.51 14.33 -7.58
CA THR A 315 3.28 14.89 -8.13
C THR A 315 2.16 14.85 -7.11
N GLU A 316 1.16 15.69 -7.33
CA GLU A 316 -0.06 15.79 -6.54
C GLU A 316 -1.06 14.61 -6.75
N CYS A 317 -0.55 13.42 -7.03
CA CYS A 317 -1.41 12.24 -7.19
C CYS A 317 -2.03 11.84 -5.84
N LEU A 318 -3.20 11.21 -5.88
CA LEU A 318 -4.00 10.92 -4.69
C LEU A 318 -3.21 10.17 -3.61
N MET A 319 -2.46 9.14 -3.99
CA MET A 319 -1.65 8.36 -3.05
C MET A 319 -0.52 9.15 -2.40
N ASN A 320 0.14 10.03 -3.16
CA ASN A 320 1.15 10.93 -2.58
C ASN A 320 0.51 11.90 -1.58
N LYS A 321 -0.65 12.48 -1.92
CA LYS A 321 -1.42 13.37 -1.03
C LYS A 321 -1.82 12.65 0.26
N ILE A 322 -2.29 11.41 0.17
CA ILE A 322 -2.60 10.58 1.34
C ILE A 322 -1.35 10.38 2.21
N CYS A 323 -0.22 10.02 1.61
CA CYS A 323 1.05 9.87 2.35
C CYS A 323 1.45 11.16 3.06
N TRP A 324 1.40 12.31 2.40
CA TRP A 324 1.73 13.59 3.02
C TRP A 324 0.80 13.94 4.18
N LYS A 325 -0.50 13.64 4.05
CA LYS A 325 -1.48 13.80 5.14
C LYS A 325 -1.19 12.87 6.32
N LEU A 326 -0.80 11.63 6.06
CA LEU A 326 -0.38 10.69 7.10
C LEU A 326 0.91 11.16 7.80
N GLU A 327 1.88 11.70 7.06
CA GLU A 327 3.10 12.27 7.65
C GLU A 327 2.81 13.50 8.53
N ILE A 328 1.84 14.34 8.16
CA ILE A 328 1.36 15.43 9.02
C ILE A 328 0.73 14.85 10.29
N PHE A 329 -0.18 13.89 10.12
CA PHE A 329 -0.84 13.22 11.24
C PHE A 329 0.15 12.57 12.21
N GLU A 330 1.16 11.85 11.71
CA GLU A 330 2.20 11.23 12.52
C GLU A 330 2.97 12.28 13.34
N LYS A 331 3.29 13.43 12.76
CA LYS A 331 3.97 14.53 13.47
C LYS A 331 3.09 15.14 14.57
N GLU A 332 1.81 15.37 14.28
CA GLU A 332 0.83 15.87 15.25
C GLU A 332 0.68 14.89 16.41
N MET A 333 0.47 13.60 16.10
CA MET A 333 0.39 12.53 17.09
C MET A 333 1.66 12.44 17.94
N ASP A 334 2.84 12.52 17.33
CA ASP A 334 4.11 12.51 18.06
C ASP A 334 4.23 13.69 19.03
N ALA A 335 3.74 14.87 18.65
CA ALA A 335 3.76 16.06 19.50
C ALA A 335 2.80 15.89 20.70
N ILE A 336 1.55 15.47 20.43
CA ILE A 336 0.52 15.19 21.45
C ILE A 336 1.02 14.10 22.40
N ILE A 337 1.64 13.04 21.87
CA ILE A 337 2.18 11.94 22.65
C ILE A 337 3.29 12.43 23.58
N LYS A 338 4.14 13.35 23.10
CA LYS A 338 5.24 13.91 23.87
C LYS A 338 4.80 14.81 25.00
N GLU A 339 3.74 15.59 24.78
CA GLU A 339 3.18 16.52 25.76
C GLU A 339 2.41 15.79 26.87
N ASN A 340 1.55 14.83 26.50
CA ASN A 340 0.61 14.22 27.44
C ASN A 340 1.15 12.99 28.18
N TRP A 341 2.12 12.25 27.62
CA TRP A 341 2.63 11.03 28.24
C TRP A 341 4.14 11.07 28.45
N LYS A 342 4.57 10.76 29.68
CA LYS A 342 5.98 10.57 30.01
C LYS A 342 6.51 9.30 29.33
N ASP A 343 7.80 9.26 29.00
CA ASP A 343 8.45 8.17 28.25
C ASP A 343 8.15 6.74 28.75
N ASN A 344 7.90 6.56 30.05
CA ASN A 344 7.61 5.26 30.66
C ASN A 344 6.12 4.86 30.61
N ASP A 345 5.23 5.82 30.35
CA ASP A 345 3.77 5.62 30.26
C ASP A 345 3.30 5.48 28.80
N ARG A 346 4.21 5.68 27.83
CA ARG A 346 3.93 5.56 26.39
C ARG A 346 3.80 4.12 25.88
N TYR A 347 4.12 3.13 26.69
CA TYR A 347 4.15 1.73 26.25
C TYR A 347 3.02 0.94 26.89
N ILE A 348 1.94 0.76 26.12
CA ILE A 348 0.74 0.00 26.50
C ILE A 348 1.12 -1.36 27.08
N LEU A 349 2.07 -2.05 26.44
CA LEU A 349 2.53 -3.37 26.88
C LEU A 349 3.01 -3.36 28.33
N MET A 350 3.91 -2.43 28.67
CA MET A 350 4.47 -2.34 30.03
C MET A 350 3.41 -1.99 31.09
N GLY A 351 2.29 -1.42 30.68
CA GLY A 351 1.14 -1.13 31.54
C GLY A 351 0.44 -2.39 32.05
N TYR A 352 0.56 -3.53 31.36
CA TYR A 352 -0.04 -4.80 31.80
C TYR A 352 0.78 -5.51 32.88
N ALA A 353 2.01 -5.07 33.14
CA ALA A 353 2.87 -5.72 34.12
C ALA A 353 2.38 -5.47 35.55
N LYS A 354 2.24 -6.54 36.34
CA LYS A 354 1.94 -6.45 37.76
C LYS A 354 3.16 -5.91 38.52
N GLU A 355 2.92 -5.13 39.56
CA GLU A 355 3.98 -4.75 40.47
C GLU A 355 4.46 -5.98 41.26
N ILE A 356 5.72 -6.35 41.05
CA ILE A 356 6.38 -7.45 41.76
C ILE A 356 7.70 -6.97 42.39
N GLU A 357 8.16 -7.72 43.39
CA GLU A 357 9.50 -7.59 43.94
C GLU A 357 10.44 -8.59 43.25
N ILE A 358 11.63 -8.12 42.86
CA ILE A 358 12.69 -8.95 42.30
C ILE A 358 13.95 -8.76 43.14
N THR A 359 14.73 -9.83 43.29
CA THR A 359 16.02 -9.75 43.99
C THR A 359 17.06 -9.00 43.14
N LYS A 360 18.04 -8.37 43.79
CA LYS A 360 19.15 -7.69 43.09
C LYS A 360 19.91 -8.62 42.12
N SER A 361 19.99 -9.91 42.45
CA SER A 361 20.63 -10.92 41.59
C SER A 361 19.83 -11.15 40.31
N GLN A 362 18.50 -11.34 40.43
CA GLN A 362 17.61 -11.52 39.28
C GLN A 362 17.58 -10.27 38.40
N GLU A 363 17.51 -9.08 39.01
CA GLU A 363 17.54 -7.82 38.28
C GLU A 363 18.83 -7.64 37.48
N LYS A 364 19.99 -7.94 38.10
CA LYS A 364 21.29 -7.90 37.43
C LYS A 364 21.35 -8.87 36.25
N PHE A 365 20.91 -10.11 36.46
CA PHE A 365 20.90 -11.14 35.41
C PHE A 365 20.03 -10.73 34.21
N ILE A 366 18.82 -10.21 34.43
CA ILE A 366 17.94 -9.75 33.35
C ILE A 366 18.60 -8.61 32.55
N ARG A 367 19.27 -7.69 33.23
CA ARG A 367 19.98 -6.58 32.57
C ARG A 367 21.15 -7.06 31.73
N GLU A 368 21.91 -8.05 32.22
CA GLU A 368 23.00 -8.69 31.46
C GLU A 368 22.45 -9.37 30.19
N GLN A 369 21.32 -10.07 30.29
CA GLN A 369 20.67 -10.68 29.13
C GLN A 369 20.20 -9.64 28.10
N TYR A 370 19.68 -8.50 28.55
CA TYR A 370 19.35 -7.39 27.66
C TYR A 370 20.59 -6.81 26.97
N GLU A 371 21.71 -6.65 27.68
CA GLU A 371 22.96 -6.19 27.08
C GLU A 371 23.53 -7.19 26.06
N ASN A 372 23.46 -8.49 26.37
CA ASN A 372 23.84 -9.56 25.45
C ASN A 372 23.01 -9.49 24.16
N TYR A 373 21.69 -9.28 24.28
CA TYR A 373 20.81 -9.06 23.14
C TYR A 373 21.26 -7.86 22.30
N ILE A 374 21.47 -6.69 22.92
CA ILE A 374 21.88 -5.47 22.22
C ILE A 374 23.22 -5.64 21.50
N ASN A 375 24.19 -6.32 22.13
CA ASN A 375 25.48 -6.60 21.51
C ASN A 375 25.34 -7.58 20.33
N GLY A 376 24.56 -8.65 20.48
CA GLY A 376 24.30 -9.60 19.40
C GLY A 376 23.59 -8.97 18.21
N VAL A 377 22.56 -8.15 18.45
CA VAL A 377 21.89 -7.36 17.41
C VAL A 377 22.88 -6.45 16.70
N LYS A 378 23.71 -5.70 17.44
CA LYS A 378 24.75 -4.84 16.86
C LYS A 378 25.70 -5.61 15.94
N GLU A 379 26.08 -6.84 16.29
CA GLU A 379 26.93 -7.69 15.47
C GLU A 379 26.23 -8.18 14.19
N ILE A 380 24.96 -8.59 14.29
CA ILE A 380 24.14 -9.05 13.16
C ILE A 380 23.94 -7.93 12.12
N PHE A 381 23.75 -6.69 12.58
CA PHE A 381 23.52 -5.54 11.71
C PHE A 381 24.82 -4.84 11.26
N ASN A 382 25.99 -5.25 11.75
CA ASN A 382 27.27 -4.65 11.37
C ASN A 382 27.62 -4.93 9.90
N LYS A 383 27.91 -3.85 9.15
CA LYS A 383 28.24 -3.91 7.72
C LYS A 383 29.45 -4.77 7.38
N LYS A 384 30.42 -4.90 8.30
CA LYS A 384 31.66 -5.66 8.09
C LYS A 384 31.49 -7.18 8.14
N ASN A 385 30.47 -7.67 8.84
CA ASN A 385 30.22 -9.11 9.03
C ASN A 385 29.24 -9.68 7.99
N ARG A 386 29.00 -8.95 6.89
CA ARG A 386 27.99 -9.28 5.89
C ARG A 386 28.52 -10.34 4.91
N PRO A 387 27.81 -11.48 4.73
CA PRO A 387 28.09 -12.38 3.62
C PRO A 387 27.79 -11.70 2.28
N ASN A 388 28.59 -12.00 1.26
CA ASN A 388 28.48 -11.43 -0.08
C ASN A 388 27.43 -12.21 -0.90
N THR A 389 26.14 -12.07 -0.57
CA THR A 389 25.04 -12.80 -1.23
C THR A 389 23.95 -11.87 -1.78
N ASN A 390 23.11 -12.32 -2.72
CA ASN A 390 22.05 -11.50 -3.33
C ASN A 390 20.94 -11.14 -2.32
N GLY A 391 20.30 -9.98 -2.50
CA GLY A 391 19.45 -9.27 -1.52
C GLY A 391 18.44 -10.12 -0.73
N GLY A 392 17.73 -11.06 -1.36
CA GLY A 392 16.68 -11.85 -0.69
C GLY A 392 17.21 -12.83 0.38
N ASN A 393 18.41 -13.38 0.20
CA ASN A 393 19.00 -14.30 1.20
C ASN A 393 19.63 -13.57 2.38
N LYS A 394 19.79 -12.23 2.31
CA LYS A 394 20.44 -11.44 3.36
C LYS A 394 19.50 -11.17 4.53
N GLU A 395 18.27 -10.74 4.24
CA GLU A 395 17.27 -10.43 5.26
C GLU A 395 16.86 -11.71 6.00
N LEU A 396 16.57 -12.79 5.28
CA LEU A 396 16.28 -14.11 5.87
C LEU A 396 17.40 -14.60 6.80
N TYR A 397 18.67 -14.40 6.42
CA TYR A 397 19.82 -14.77 7.26
C TYR A 397 19.90 -13.93 8.55
N GLN A 398 19.64 -12.63 8.46
CA GLN A 398 19.66 -11.74 9.61
C GLN A 398 18.49 -12.02 10.57
N ILE A 399 17.31 -12.28 10.02
CA ILE A 399 16.13 -12.71 10.78
C ILE A 399 16.45 -14.01 11.52
N GLY A 400 16.91 -15.05 10.82
CA GLY A 400 17.23 -16.34 11.45
C GLY A 400 18.30 -16.25 12.55
N LYS A 401 19.33 -15.39 12.39
CA LYS A 401 20.32 -15.16 13.46
C LYS A 401 19.74 -14.45 14.67
N ARG A 402 18.85 -13.48 14.44
CA ARG A 402 18.18 -12.76 15.52
C ARG A 402 17.24 -13.70 16.28
N ASP A 403 16.51 -14.55 15.58
CA ASP A 403 15.60 -15.52 16.19
C ASP A 403 16.36 -16.55 17.02
N ALA A 404 17.50 -17.03 16.53
CA ALA A 404 18.39 -17.91 17.30
C ALA A 404 18.90 -17.26 18.59
N LEU A 405 19.34 -15.99 18.52
CA LEU A 405 19.78 -15.23 19.69
C LEU A 405 18.63 -15.04 20.70
N LEU A 406 17.43 -14.71 20.22
CA LEU A 406 16.25 -14.55 21.07
C LEU A 406 15.87 -15.86 21.75
N PHE A 407 15.92 -16.98 21.01
CA PHE A 407 15.63 -18.30 21.55
C PHE A 407 16.63 -18.69 22.65
N GLU A 408 17.92 -18.42 22.46
CA GLU A 408 18.97 -18.65 23.47
C GLU A 408 18.70 -17.84 24.74
N ILE A 409 18.52 -16.53 24.61
CA ILE A 409 18.26 -15.61 25.73
C ILE A 409 16.98 -16.01 26.48
N ARG A 410 15.90 -16.30 25.75
CA ARG A 410 14.64 -16.74 26.33
C ARG A 410 14.82 -18.04 27.13
N THR A 411 15.57 -18.99 26.59
CA THR A 411 15.85 -20.28 27.25
C THR A 411 16.65 -20.07 28.54
N GLU A 412 17.66 -19.21 28.53
CA GLU A 412 18.46 -18.88 29.71
C GLU A 412 17.62 -18.18 30.79
N LEU A 413 16.77 -17.22 30.39
CA LEU A 413 15.86 -16.52 31.30
C LEU A 413 14.93 -17.49 32.03
N ILE A 414 14.27 -18.40 31.30
CA ILE A 414 13.36 -19.38 31.90
C ILE A 414 14.11 -20.34 32.82
N LYS A 415 15.28 -20.82 32.40
CA LYS A 415 16.08 -21.80 33.14
C LYS A 415 16.59 -21.25 34.46
N GLU A 416 17.12 -20.03 34.46
CA GLU A 416 17.73 -19.43 35.65
C GLU A 416 16.67 -18.87 36.60
N LEU A 417 15.66 -18.18 36.07
CA LEU A 417 14.63 -17.54 36.89
C LEU A 417 13.59 -18.55 37.40
N LYS A 418 13.39 -19.69 36.69
CA LYS A 418 12.47 -20.78 37.03
C LYS A 418 11.02 -20.30 37.25
N VAL A 419 10.57 -19.41 36.37
CA VAL A 419 9.23 -18.81 36.41
C VAL A 419 8.43 -19.15 35.16
N GLY A 420 7.10 -19.08 35.26
CA GLY A 420 6.21 -19.13 34.09
C GLY A 420 6.24 -17.83 33.29
N PHE A 421 5.66 -17.84 32.08
CA PHE A 421 5.66 -16.69 31.16
C PHE A 421 5.06 -15.40 31.75
N PRO A 422 3.92 -15.43 32.48
CA PRO A 422 3.37 -14.21 33.07
C PRO A 422 4.31 -13.55 34.09
N ASP A 423 4.99 -14.35 34.91
CA ASP A 423 5.94 -13.86 35.90
C ASP A 423 7.24 -13.37 35.25
N LEU A 424 7.72 -14.08 34.22
CA LEU A 424 8.85 -13.63 33.40
C LEU A 424 8.60 -12.23 32.84
N PHE A 425 7.42 -12.00 32.27
CA PHE A 425 7.04 -10.68 31.75
C PHE A 425 7.10 -9.58 32.82
N ASN A 426 6.49 -9.83 33.99
CA ASN A 426 6.50 -8.88 35.10
C ASN A 426 7.94 -8.57 35.57
N MET A 427 8.80 -9.59 35.61
CA MET A 427 10.22 -9.45 35.99
C MET A 427 11.01 -8.64 34.96
N LEU A 428 10.82 -8.92 33.67
CA LEU A 428 11.46 -8.18 32.57
C LEU A 428 11.09 -6.70 32.61
N VAL A 429 9.80 -6.40 32.74
CA VAL A 429 9.32 -5.01 32.84
C VAL A 429 9.88 -4.33 34.08
N LYS A 430 9.84 -4.98 35.25
CA LYS A 430 10.37 -4.41 36.51
C LYS A 430 11.86 -4.08 36.41
N ALA A 431 12.67 -5.02 35.89
CA ALA A 431 14.12 -4.86 35.81
C ALA A 431 14.56 -3.81 34.77
N LEU A 432 13.80 -3.66 33.68
CA LEU A 432 14.19 -2.84 32.53
C LEU A 432 13.46 -1.48 32.46
N LYS A 433 12.35 -1.26 33.18
CA LYS A 433 11.55 -0.02 33.08
C LYS A 433 12.32 1.28 33.36
N LYS A 434 13.45 1.20 34.07
CA LYS A 434 14.33 2.34 34.35
C LYS A 434 15.75 2.14 33.81
N TYR A 435 15.97 1.14 32.96
CA TYR A 435 17.28 0.87 32.38
C TYR A 435 17.60 1.82 31.22
N GLY A 436 18.88 2.00 30.94
CA GLY A 436 19.34 2.93 29.89
C GLY A 436 18.81 2.54 28.51
N LYS A 437 18.29 3.52 27.77
CA LYS A 437 17.83 3.32 26.39
C LYS A 437 19.03 2.96 25.49
N SER A 438 18.90 1.90 24.70
CA SER A 438 19.86 1.56 23.64
C SER A 438 19.52 2.28 22.33
N LYS A 439 20.55 2.56 21.52
CA LYS A 439 20.41 3.09 20.15
C LYS A 439 20.05 2.01 19.12
N TYR A 440 20.25 0.73 19.45
CA TYR A 440 20.13 -0.37 18.50
C TYR A 440 18.75 -1.04 18.53
N ASP A 441 18.15 -1.16 19.72
CA ASP A 441 16.78 -1.68 19.86
C ASP A 441 16.13 -1.16 21.14
N SER A 442 14.80 -1.06 21.13
CA SER A 442 14.04 -0.63 22.30
C SER A 442 13.88 -1.77 23.30
N ILE A 443 13.75 -1.43 24.59
CA ILE A 443 13.43 -2.40 25.65
C ILE A 443 12.12 -3.12 25.35
N ASN A 444 11.14 -2.43 24.79
CA ASN A 444 9.83 -3.02 24.45
C ASN A 444 9.92 -4.04 23.33
N SER A 445 10.68 -3.71 22.26
CA SER A 445 10.97 -4.66 21.20
C SER A 445 11.65 -5.91 21.79
N PHE A 446 12.65 -5.74 22.66
CA PHE A 446 13.27 -6.88 23.34
C PHE A 446 12.25 -7.73 24.12
N ILE A 447 11.44 -7.12 24.99
CA ILE A 447 10.43 -7.84 25.79
C ILE A 447 9.42 -8.56 24.87
N TRP A 448 8.90 -7.88 23.85
CA TRP A 448 7.97 -8.46 22.87
C TRP A 448 8.57 -9.68 22.19
N ASN A 449 9.81 -9.55 21.69
CA ASN A 449 10.48 -10.63 20.96
C ASN A 449 10.86 -11.82 21.85
N VAL A 450 11.24 -11.56 23.11
CA VAL A 450 11.53 -12.64 24.08
C VAL A 450 10.23 -13.36 24.47
N MET A 451 9.14 -12.64 24.67
CA MET A 451 7.85 -13.24 25.01
C MET A 451 7.24 -14.00 23.84
N GLY A 452 7.41 -13.53 22.60
CA GLY A 452 6.83 -14.17 21.42
C GLY A 452 5.31 -14.30 21.54
N ASP A 453 4.75 -15.45 21.18
CA ASP A 453 3.31 -15.72 21.24
C ASP A 453 2.76 -15.73 22.67
N ASP A 454 3.59 -16.04 23.67
CA ASP A 454 3.22 -16.06 25.10
C ASP A 454 2.93 -14.67 25.65
N ILE A 455 3.16 -13.61 24.86
CA ILE A 455 2.68 -12.26 25.20
C ILE A 455 1.15 -12.20 25.24
N LEU A 456 0.45 -13.08 24.53
CA LEU A 456 -1.01 -13.13 24.53
C LEU A 456 -1.58 -13.58 25.89
N ASP A 457 -0.79 -14.32 26.69
CA ASP A 457 -1.19 -14.74 28.03
C ASP A 457 -1.15 -13.60 29.06
N VAL A 458 -0.45 -12.49 28.74
CA VAL A 458 -0.34 -11.31 29.62
C VAL A 458 -1.19 -10.13 29.16
N ILE A 459 -1.56 -10.08 27.87
CA ILE A 459 -2.45 -9.06 27.33
C ILE A 459 -3.89 -9.52 27.60
N PRO A 460 -4.66 -8.84 28.47
CA PRO A 460 -6.03 -9.24 28.73
C PRO A 460 -6.87 -9.17 27.45
N LEU A 461 -7.69 -10.19 27.21
CA LEU A 461 -8.79 -10.09 26.25
C LEU A 461 -9.71 -8.98 26.76
N SER A 462 -9.71 -7.85 26.05
CA SER A 462 -10.57 -6.74 26.40
C SER A 462 -11.99 -7.06 25.96
N ASP A 463 -12.89 -7.20 26.92
CA ASP A 463 -14.35 -7.21 26.70
C ASP A 463 -14.84 -5.85 26.17
N LYS A 464 -13.95 -4.88 26.00
CA LYS A 464 -14.22 -3.55 25.46
C LYS A 464 -13.44 -3.28 24.17
N ARG A 465 -14.02 -2.55 23.23
CA ARG A 465 -13.34 -1.96 22.08
C ARG A 465 -13.29 -0.45 22.23
N LEU A 466 -12.21 0.13 21.72
CA LEU A 466 -12.07 1.58 21.65
C LEU A 466 -12.90 2.07 20.47
N LYS A 467 -13.91 2.89 20.74
CA LYS A 467 -14.71 3.59 19.74
C LYS A 467 -14.13 4.99 19.56
N MET A 468 -13.86 5.34 18.31
CA MET A 468 -13.48 6.69 17.90
C MET A 468 -14.74 7.41 17.42
N ASP A 469 -15.05 8.57 18.00
CA ASP A 469 -16.21 9.38 17.64
C ASP A 469 -15.76 10.81 17.32
N ASP A 470 -16.11 11.30 16.12
CA ASP A 470 -15.79 12.65 15.66
C ASP A 470 -17.00 13.59 15.67
N THR A 471 -18.12 13.14 16.27
CA THR A 471 -19.39 13.90 16.34
C THR A 471 -19.74 14.40 17.75
N ILE A 472 -19.01 13.98 18.78
CA ILE A 472 -19.30 14.33 20.17
C ILE A 472 -18.81 15.76 20.47
N SER A 473 -19.71 16.63 20.93
CA SER A 473 -19.36 18.00 21.34
C SER A 473 -18.41 18.00 22.54
N ALA A 474 -17.48 18.97 22.56
CA ALA A 474 -16.42 19.14 23.56
C ALA A 474 -16.87 19.26 25.03
N ASP A 475 -18.18 19.35 25.28
CA ASP A 475 -18.75 19.65 26.60
C ASP A 475 -18.83 18.43 27.55
N GLU A 476 -18.58 17.20 27.08
CA GLU A 476 -18.71 15.99 27.93
C GLU A 476 -17.39 15.22 28.19
N ILE A 477 -16.40 15.28 27.29
CA ILE A 477 -15.10 14.59 27.41
C ILE A 477 -14.01 15.43 26.71
N GLN A 478 -12.80 15.51 27.29
CA GLN A 478 -11.66 16.17 26.67
C GLN A 478 -11.24 15.41 25.40
N GLY A 479 -11.65 15.92 24.24
CA GLY A 479 -11.26 15.40 22.93
C GLY A 479 -9.83 15.78 22.55
N ILE A 480 -9.30 15.09 21.55
CA ILE A 480 -7.97 15.34 20.96
C ILE A 480 -8.18 15.86 19.55
N GLU A 481 -7.59 17.01 19.24
CA GLU A 481 -7.60 17.53 17.88
C GLU A 481 -6.65 16.71 17.00
N ILE A 482 -7.22 16.06 15.97
CA ILE A 482 -6.53 15.23 15.01
C ILE A 482 -6.97 15.67 13.62
N LEU A 483 -6.03 16.12 12.78
CA LEU A 483 -6.33 16.59 11.42
C LEU A 483 -7.46 17.64 11.35
N GLY A 484 -7.53 18.53 12.35
CA GLY A 484 -8.55 19.58 12.45
C GLY A 484 -9.95 19.09 12.87
N LYS A 485 -10.08 17.83 13.29
CA LYS A 485 -11.28 17.29 13.91
C LYS A 485 -11.05 17.04 15.39
N ASN A 486 -12.02 17.40 16.22
CA ASN A 486 -11.99 17.02 17.62
C ASN A 486 -12.50 15.58 17.76
N VAL A 487 -11.62 14.67 18.13
CA VAL A 487 -11.91 13.23 18.22
C VAL A 487 -11.98 12.81 19.68
N VAL A 488 -13.03 12.08 20.03
CA VAL A 488 -13.22 11.50 21.36
C VAL A 488 -13.07 10.00 21.29
N PHE A 489 -12.28 9.43 22.20
CA PHE A 489 -12.14 7.98 22.35
C PHE A 489 -12.97 7.50 23.54
N THR A 490 -13.91 6.60 23.28
CA THR A 490 -14.74 5.96 24.32
C THR A 490 -14.52 4.45 24.31
N TRP A 491 -14.72 3.81 25.45
CA TRP A 491 -14.70 2.34 25.53
C TRP A 491 -16.13 1.82 25.48
N GLU A 492 -16.42 0.92 24.55
CA GLU A 492 -17.71 0.21 24.48
C GLU A 492 -17.50 -1.29 24.61
N ASP A 493 -18.50 -2.01 25.11
CA ASP A 493 -18.41 -3.47 25.26
C ASP A 493 -18.36 -4.14 23.87
N ARG A 494 -17.54 -5.17 23.71
CA ARG A 494 -17.49 -6.02 22.52
C ARG A 494 -18.66 -6.99 22.58
N ASP A 495 -19.44 -7.05 21.52
CA ASP A 495 -20.42 -8.11 21.34
C ASP A 495 -19.68 -9.36 20.83
N ILE A 496 -19.26 -10.23 21.76
CA ILE A 496 -18.43 -11.41 21.48
C ILE A 496 -19.24 -12.51 20.74
N GLY A 497 -20.55 -12.29 20.52
CA GLY A 497 -21.45 -13.20 19.82
C GLY A 497 -21.28 -13.28 18.29
N GLU A 498 -20.53 -12.38 17.65
CA GLU A 498 -20.39 -12.34 16.17
C GLU A 498 -19.12 -13.04 15.62
N ILE A 499 -18.26 -13.62 16.47
CA ILE A 499 -17.00 -14.27 16.05
C ILE A 499 -17.09 -15.82 16.10
N GLN A 500 -18.28 -16.41 16.31
CA GLN A 500 -18.47 -17.87 16.23
C GLN A 500 -19.17 -18.33 14.95
#